data_AF-A0A4Q2YFP5-F1
#
_entry.id   AF-A0A4Q2YFP5-F1
#
_cell.length_a   1.000
_cell.length_b   1.000
_cell.length_c   1.000
_cell.angle_alpha   90.00
_cell.angle_beta   90.00
_cell.angle_gamma   90.00
#
_symmetry.space_group_name_H-M   'P 1'
#
loop_
_entity.id
_entity.type
_entity.pdbx_description
1 polymer ?
#
loop_
_entity_poly.entity_id
_entity_poly.type
_entity_poly.pdbx_seq_one_letter_code
_entity_poly.pdbx_strand_id
1 'polypeptide(L)'
;MKPFPPYPFRNAGVTAAGLLLLCVSSPASAEWAPRPIPSAEKIAGPEEPLWYRAHLKVAKSLVDPSSDTKDLWRESMTLALQDIPGPFKVYLNGRVIVEAKDAAADAPVRFKVPKDILKNDVFNTLAIRLEGKAAEKGLTHAPVFGGYLDEVRLDRE
;
A
#
# COMPACT_ATOMS: atom_id res chain seq x y z
N MET A 1 56.24 -62.57 -45.08
CA MET A 1 55.00 -63.27 -44.70
C MET A 1 54.87 -63.33 -43.18
N LYS A 2 53.97 -62.54 -42.60
CA LYS A 2 52.96 -62.93 -41.60
C LYS A 2 52.02 -61.74 -41.32
N PRO A 3 50.73 -61.95 -41.02
CA PRO A 3 49.64 -61.00 -41.23
C PRO A 3 49.12 -60.34 -39.93
N PHE A 4 48.23 -59.34 -40.11
CA PHE A 4 47.41 -58.56 -39.16
C PHE A 4 46.86 -59.30 -37.92
N PRO A 5 46.48 -58.54 -36.86
CA PRO A 5 45.06 -58.16 -36.75
C PRO A 5 44.83 -56.65 -36.48
N PRO A 6 43.67 -56.09 -36.86
CA PRO A 6 43.25 -54.74 -36.48
C PRO A 6 42.30 -54.73 -35.27
N TYR A 7 41.87 -53.52 -34.89
CA TYR A 7 40.69 -53.12 -34.08
C TYR A 7 40.97 -52.67 -32.62
N PRO A 8 40.09 -51.85 -32.01
CA PRO A 8 39.14 -50.87 -32.59
C PRO A 8 39.16 -49.48 -31.92
N PHE A 9 38.47 -48.56 -32.60
CA PHE A 9 37.78 -47.38 -32.10
C PHE A 9 37.61 -47.28 -30.58
N ARG A 10 38.06 -46.15 -30.02
CA ARG A 10 37.52 -45.63 -28.76
C ARG A 10 36.94 -44.25 -29.05
N ASN A 11 35.63 -44.25 -29.34
CA ASN A 11 34.82 -43.04 -29.36
C ASN A 11 34.89 -42.40 -27.97
N ALA A 12 35.63 -41.30 -27.85
CA ALA A 12 35.50 -40.42 -26.71
C ALA A 12 34.16 -39.67 -26.88
N GLY A 13 33.12 -40.23 -26.25
CA GLY A 13 31.85 -39.53 -26.08
C GLY A 13 32.11 -38.27 -25.27
N VAL A 14 32.13 -37.12 -25.94
CA VAL A 14 32.03 -35.82 -25.29
C VAL A 14 30.57 -35.65 -24.89
N THR A 15 30.26 -35.96 -23.63
CA THR A 15 28.98 -35.58 -23.02
C THR A 15 29.00 -34.06 -22.83
N ALA A 16 28.43 -33.34 -23.80
CA ALA A 16 28.18 -31.92 -23.68
C ALA A 16 27.10 -31.68 -22.61
N ALA A 17 27.53 -31.22 -21.43
CA ALA A 17 26.64 -30.75 -20.38
C ALA A 17 26.03 -29.41 -20.83
N GLY A 18 24.76 -29.42 -21.24
CA GLY A 18 24.01 -28.22 -21.57
C GLY A 18 23.68 -27.42 -20.31
N LEU A 19 24.26 -26.23 -20.19
CA LEU A 19 23.92 -25.26 -19.14
C LEU A 19 22.59 -24.59 -19.51
N LEU A 20 21.49 -25.01 -18.88
CA LEU A 20 20.22 -24.27 -18.95
C LEU A 20 20.40 -22.94 -18.20
N LEU A 21 20.51 -21.83 -18.95
CA LEU A 21 20.33 -20.49 -18.38
C LEU A 21 18.85 -20.32 -18.02
N LEU A 22 18.55 -20.43 -16.73
CA LEU A 22 17.30 -19.92 -16.15
C LEU A 22 17.36 -18.39 -16.19
N CYS A 23 16.68 -17.79 -17.16
CA CYS A 23 16.39 -16.35 -17.13
C CYS A 23 15.48 -16.07 -15.92
N VAL A 24 16.08 -15.62 -14.81
CA VAL A 24 15.33 -15.07 -13.69
C VAL A 24 14.78 -13.72 -14.16
N SER A 25 13.55 -13.72 -14.68
CA SER A 25 12.79 -12.50 -14.86
C SER A 25 12.50 -11.94 -13.46
N SER A 26 13.31 -10.97 -13.02
CA SER A 26 12.94 -10.16 -11.86
C SER A 26 11.56 -9.57 -12.14
N PRO A 27 10.56 -9.76 -11.27
CA PRO A 27 9.34 -8.98 -11.38
C PRO A 27 9.78 -7.52 -11.36
N ALA A 28 9.36 -6.73 -12.35
CA ALA A 28 9.57 -5.30 -12.35
C ALA A 28 9.07 -4.79 -10.99
N SER A 29 9.99 -4.40 -10.11
CA SER A 29 9.63 -3.88 -8.81
C SER A 29 8.92 -2.57 -9.10
N ALA A 30 7.60 -2.53 -8.91
CA ALA A 30 6.83 -1.33 -9.10
C ALA A 30 7.36 -0.28 -8.12
N GLU A 31 8.09 0.69 -8.64
CA GLU A 31 8.67 1.77 -7.84
C GLU A 31 7.57 2.77 -7.49
N TRP A 32 7.54 3.20 -6.23
CA TRP A 32 6.56 4.18 -5.76
C TRP A 32 6.98 5.58 -6.19
N ALA A 33 6.13 6.25 -6.97
CA ALA A 33 6.35 7.65 -7.34
C ALA A 33 5.75 8.60 -6.29
N PRO A 34 6.50 9.62 -5.81
CA PRO A 34 5.94 10.69 -4.98
C PRO A 34 4.84 11.45 -5.74
N ARG A 35 3.75 11.79 -5.06
CA ARG A 35 2.60 12.45 -5.70
C ARG A 35 1.88 13.42 -4.77
N PRO A 36 1.63 14.68 -5.21
CA PRO A 36 0.76 15.60 -4.48
C PRO A 36 -0.72 15.20 -4.63
N ILE A 37 -1.52 15.57 -3.64
CA ILE A 37 -2.98 15.38 -3.65
C ILE A 37 -3.65 16.74 -3.39
N PRO A 38 -4.57 17.20 -4.26
CA PRO A 38 -4.94 16.60 -5.55
C PRO A 38 -3.81 16.62 -6.58
N SER A 39 -3.92 15.77 -7.60
CA SER A 39 -3.10 15.84 -8.81
C SER A 39 -3.95 15.57 -10.05
N ALA A 40 -3.67 16.32 -11.12
CA ALA A 40 -4.44 16.31 -12.37
C ALA A 40 -4.12 15.11 -13.29
N GLU A 41 -3.03 14.39 -13.04
CA GLU A 41 -2.54 13.34 -13.92
C GLU A 41 -3.24 12.00 -13.65
N LYS A 42 -3.84 11.35 -14.66
CA LYS A 42 -4.43 10.02 -14.49
C LYS A 42 -3.35 8.95 -14.45
N ILE A 43 -3.42 8.02 -13.48
CA ILE A 43 -2.37 6.99 -13.28
C ILE A 43 -2.87 5.57 -13.56
N ALA A 44 -4.13 5.29 -13.24
CA ALA A 44 -4.70 3.96 -13.34
C ALA A 44 -5.87 3.95 -14.32
N GLY A 45 -5.93 2.89 -15.13
CA GLY A 45 -7.13 2.53 -15.88
C GLY A 45 -8.18 1.88 -14.96
N PRO A 46 -9.42 1.70 -15.44
CA PRO A 46 -10.54 1.15 -14.66
C PRO A 46 -10.26 -0.21 -14.01
N GLU A 47 -9.44 -1.03 -14.66
CA GLU A 47 -9.24 -2.43 -14.31
C GLU A 47 -8.09 -2.64 -13.28
N GLU A 48 -7.26 -1.62 -13.05
CA GLU A 48 -6.12 -1.72 -12.15
C GLU A 48 -6.34 -0.96 -10.84
N PRO A 49 -6.06 -1.56 -9.67
CA PRO A 49 -6.18 -0.85 -8.42
C PRO A 49 -5.10 0.22 -8.30
N LEU A 50 -5.48 1.41 -7.84
CA LEU A 50 -4.55 2.48 -7.56
C LEU A 50 -4.18 2.49 -6.07
N TRP A 51 -2.89 2.51 -5.78
CA TRP A 51 -2.39 2.55 -4.42
C TRP A 51 -1.76 3.90 -4.08
N TYR A 52 -2.11 4.41 -2.89
CA TYR A 52 -1.41 5.50 -2.23
C TYR A 52 -0.76 5.01 -0.97
N ARG A 53 0.41 5.56 -0.64
CA ARG A 53 1.13 5.28 0.61
C ARG A 53 1.72 6.56 1.19
N ALA A 54 1.54 6.72 2.49
CA ALA A 54 2.19 7.76 3.27
C ALA A 54 2.78 7.16 4.57
N HIS A 55 3.80 7.83 5.09
CA HIS A 55 4.47 7.46 6.32
C HIS A 55 4.31 8.59 7.34
N LEU A 56 3.86 8.25 8.55
CA LEU A 56 3.54 9.23 9.59
C LEU A 56 4.15 8.85 10.94
N LYS A 57 4.71 9.84 11.63
CA LYS A 57 5.06 9.73 13.05
C LYS A 57 3.89 10.24 13.87
N VAL A 58 3.63 9.59 15.00
CA VAL A 58 2.57 9.97 15.93
C VAL A 58 3.16 10.36 17.28
N ALA A 59 2.45 11.23 18.00
CA ALA A 59 2.81 11.55 19.37
C ALA A 59 2.61 10.33 20.29
N LYS A 60 3.42 10.25 21.35
CA LYS A 60 3.35 9.18 22.36
C LYS A 60 1.95 9.03 22.98
N SER A 61 1.22 10.14 23.15
CA SER A 61 -0.15 10.17 23.66
C SER A 61 -1.18 9.43 22.78
N LEU A 62 -0.87 9.15 21.51
CA LEU A 62 -1.72 8.38 20.59
C LEU A 62 -1.43 6.88 20.63
N VAL A 63 -0.44 6.44 21.41
CA VAL A 63 0.02 5.04 21.48
C VAL A 63 -0.14 4.53 22.91
N ASP A 64 0.37 5.31 23.86
CA ASP A 64 0.35 4.92 25.26
C ASP A 64 -0.98 5.33 25.89
N PRO A 65 -1.64 4.42 26.64
CA PRO A 65 -2.83 4.78 27.39
C PRO A 65 -2.51 5.93 28.35
N SER A 66 -3.39 6.92 28.42
CA SER A 66 -3.27 7.94 29.47
C SER A 66 -3.37 7.28 30.84
N SER A 67 -2.63 7.80 31.83
CA SER A 67 -2.84 7.46 33.24
C SER A 67 -4.22 7.89 33.76
N ASP A 68 -4.90 8.78 33.02
CA ASP A 68 -6.25 9.24 33.32
C ASP A 68 -7.29 8.19 32.91
N THR A 69 -8.41 8.13 33.64
CA THR A 69 -9.42 7.06 33.56
C THR A 69 -10.13 6.93 32.20
N LYS A 70 -9.92 7.87 31.27
CA LYS A 70 -10.47 7.84 29.92
C LYS A 70 -9.36 8.10 28.91
N ASP A 71 -9.14 7.13 28.03
CA ASP A 71 -8.12 7.16 26.98
C ASP A 71 -8.57 8.01 25.77
N LEU A 72 -8.92 9.27 26.05
CA LEU A 72 -9.62 10.15 25.12
C LEU A 72 -8.82 10.41 23.84
N TRP A 73 -7.49 10.53 23.96
CA TRP A 73 -6.62 10.79 22.83
C TRP A 73 -6.73 9.68 21.78
N ARG A 74 -6.53 8.43 22.20
CA ARG A 74 -6.57 7.26 21.32
C ARG A 74 -7.99 6.99 20.82
N GLU A 75 -9.00 7.22 21.66
CA GLU A 75 -10.41 7.06 21.30
C GLU A 75 -10.89 8.13 20.30
N SER A 76 -10.27 9.31 20.27
CA SER A 76 -10.67 10.42 19.41
C SER A 76 -10.13 10.34 17.98
N MET A 77 -9.18 9.45 17.69
CA MET A 77 -8.51 9.42 16.38
C MET A 77 -9.42 8.96 15.25
N THR A 78 -9.43 9.75 14.17
CA THR A 78 -10.14 9.45 12.94
C THR A 78 -9.26 9.62 11.70
N LEU A 79 -9.66 8.91 10.65
CA LEU A 79 -9.24 9.17 9.29
C LEU A 79 -10.44 9.72 8.52
N ALA A 80 -10.35 10.94 8.03
CA ALA A 80 -11.37 11.54 7.18
C ALA A 80 -10.99 11.39 5.71
N LEU A 81 -11.92 10.89 4.91
CA LEU A 81 -11.80 10.71 3.47
C LEU A 81 -13.02 11.32 2.77
N GLN A 82 -12.82 11.82 1.56
CA GLN A 82 -13.86 12.51 0.80
C GLN A 82 -13.71 12.22 -0.68
N ASP A 83 -14.84 12.26 -1.39
CA ASP A 83 -14.90 12.28 -2.85
C ASP A 83 -14.27 11.05 -3.52
N ILE A 84 -14.52 9.86 -2.93
CA ILE A 84 -14.06 8.56 -3.45
C ILE A 84 -15.26 7.78 -4.02
N PRO A 85 -15.56 7.88 -5.33
CA PRO A 85 -16.72 7.25 -5.96
C PRO A 85 -16.42 5.80 -6.37
N GLY A 86 -16.34 4.91 -5.39
CA GLY A 86 -16.17 3.48 -5.62
C GLY A 86 -15.42 2.76 -4.50
N PRO A 87 -15.23 1.44 -4.63
CA PRO A 87 -14.70 0.63 -3.56
C PRO A 87 -13.27 1.03 -3.19
N PHE A 88 -12.99 1.05 -1.90
CA PHE A 88 -11.64 1.27 -1.40
C PHE A 88 -11.37 0.52 -0.09
N LYS A 89 -10.08 0.29 0.17
CA LYS A 89 -9.58 -0.25 1.43
C LYS A 89 -8.49 0.65 2.00
N VAL A 90 -8.50 0.80 3.31
CA VAL A 90 -7.44 1.50 4.04
C VAL A 90 -6.70 0.53 4.93
N TYR A 91 -5.38 0.61 4.86
CA TYR A 91 -4.46 -0.16 5.65
C TYR A 91 -3.65 0.76 6.54
N LEU A 92 -3.45 0.34 7.78
CA LEU A 92 -2.53 0.98 8.70
C LEU A 92 -1.60 -0.09 9.29
N ASN A 93 -0.30 0.10 9.09
CA ASN A 93 0.73 -0.87 9.47
C ASN A 93 0.45 -2.29 8.93
N GLY A 94 -0.06 -2.38 7.70
CA GLY A 94 -0.36 -3.63 7.01
C GLY A 94 -1.70 -4.29 7.39
N ARG A 95 -2.46 -3.72 8.33
CA ARG A 95 -3.79 -4.24 8.72
C ARG A 95 -4.89 -3.39 8.11
N VAL A 96 -5.92 -4.04 7.57
CA VAL A 96 -7.12 -3.35 7.08
C VAL A 96 -7.83 -2.70 8.27
N ILE A 97 -8.10 -1.40 8.17
CA ILE A 97 -8.89 -0.64 9.15
C ILE A 97 -10.20 -0.10 8.59
N VAL A 98 -10.30 0.02 7.27
CA VAL A 98 -11.52 0.45 6.56
C VAL A 98 -11.68 -0.40 5.31
N GLU A 99 -12.90 -0.85 5.08
CA GLU A 99 -13.37 -1.40 3.82
C GLU A 99 -14.72 -0.77 3.52
N ALA A 100 -14.82 -0.04 2.41
CA ALA A 100 -15.99 0.75 2.08
C ALA A 100 -16.30 0.66 0.58
N LYS A 101 -17.59 0.78 0.25
CA LYS A 101 -18.07 0.75 -1.14
C LYS A 101 -17.88 2.08 -1.85
N ASP A 102 -17.90 3.18 -1.11
CA ASP A 102 -17.63 4.54 -1.57
C ASP A 102 -17.50 5.50 -0.37
N ALA A 103 -16.99 6.69 -0.63
CA ALA A 103 -17.07 7.88 0.22
C ALA A 103 -17.35 9.09 -0.68
N ALA A 104 -18.40 9.00 -1.50
CA ALA A 104 -18.71 9.98 -2.54
C ALA A 104 -19.44 11.24 -2.02
N ALA A 105 -19.46 11.45 -0.70
CA ALA A 105 -20.13 12.59 -0.10
C ALA A 105 -19.38 13.91 -0.35
N ASP A 106 -20.13 15.00 -0.45
CA ASP A 106 -19.61 16.37 -0.55
C ASP A 106 -18.88 16.83 0.73
N ALA A 107 -19.03 16.09 1.82
CA ALA A 107 -18.35 16.34 3.09
C ALA A 107 -17.45 15.15 3.46
N PRO A 108 -16.34 15.39 4.19
CA PRO A 108 -15.48 14.31 4.67
C PRO A 108 -16.22 13.28 5.54
N VAL A 109 -16.09 12.02 5.16
CA VAL A 109 -16.57 10.85 5.91
C VAL A 109 -15.46 10.40 6.85
N ARG A 110 -15.80 10.23 8.13
CA ARG A 110 -14.83 9.87 9.18
C ARG A 110 -14.88 8.39 9.48
N PHE A 111 -13.71 7.79 9.53
CA PHE A 111 -13.51 6.40 9.92
C PHE A 111 -12.70 6.35 11.22
N LYS A 112 -13.08 5.46 12.14
CA LYS A 112 -12.36 5.31 13.40
C LYS A 112 -11.02 4.61 13.20
N VAL A 113 -9.99 5.13 13.84
CA VAL A 113 -8.68 4.49 13.89
C VAL A 113 -8.63 3.58 15.13
N PRO A 114 -8.29 2.28 14.99
CA PRO A 114 -8.16 1.39 16.15
C PRO A 114 -7.03 1.85 17.08
N LYS A 115 -7.31 1.94 18.39
CA LYS A 115 -6.36 2.46 19.38
C LYS A 115 -5.02 1.70 19.43
N ASP A 116 -5.01 0.39 19.19
CA ASP A 116 -3.84 -0.49 19.38
C ASP A 116 -3.01 -0.72 18.09
N ILE A 117 -3.29 0.06 17.03
CA ILE A 117 -2.64 -0.15 15.74
C ILE A 117 -1.39 0.72 15.52
N LEU A 118 -1.32 1.86 16.20
CA LEU A 118 -0.23 2.82 16.08
C LEU A 118 0.96 2.39 16.92
N LYS A 119 2.15 2.77 16.46
CA LYS A 119 3.42 2.49 17.13
C LYS A 119 4.19 3.79 17.33
N ASN A 120 4.79 3.92 18.51
CA ASN A 120 5.68 5.02 18.85
C ASN A 120 7.08 4.77 18.27
N ASP A 121 7.87 5.84 18.09
CA ASP A 121 9.27 5.82 17.67
C ASP A 121 9.56 5.15 16.31
N VAL A 122 8.52 4.92 15.51
CA VAL A 122 8.60 4.38 14.16
C VAL A 122 7.71 5.18 13.21
N PHE A 123 7.98 5.06 11.91
CA PHE A 123 7.05 5.53 10.89
C PHE A 123 5.91 4.52 10.73
N ASN A 124 4.69 4.95 11.06
CA ASN A 124 3.49 4.20 10.76
C ASN A 124 3.18 4.34 9.28
N THR A 125 2.71 3.27 8.64
CA THR A 125 2.40 3.26 7.21
C THR A 125 0.89 3.29 7.00
N LEU A 126 0.39 4.39 6.44
CA LEU A 126 -0.97 4.51 5.93
C LEU A 126 -0.95 4.17 4.44
N ALA A 127 -1.76 3.20 4.02
CA ALA A 127 -1.95 2.90 2.61
C ALA A 127 -3.43 2.86 2.25
N ILE A 128 -3.76 3.37 1.07
CA ILE A 128 -5.13 3.40 0.55
C ILE A 128 -5.12 2.70 -0.81
N ARG A 129 -5.95 1.67 -0.96
CA ARG A 129 -6.19 0.98 -2.22
C ARG A 129 -7.53 1.42 -2.77
N LEU A 130 -7.53 1.99 -3.96
CA LEU A 130 -8.73 2.35 -4.71
C LEU A 130 -8.97 1.32 -5.82
N GLU A 131 -10.23 1.08 -6.16
CA GLU A 131 -10.63 0.11 -7.20
C GLU A 131 -11.67 0.72 -8.15
N GLY A 132 -11.70 0.27 -9.40
CA GLY A 132 -12.68 0.71 -10.39
C GLY A 132 -12.69 2.23 -10.57
N LYS A 133 -13.88 2.83 -10.52
CA LYS A 133 -14.09 4.29 -10.63
C LYS A 133 -13.31 5.11 -9.60
N ALA A 134 -13.04 4.57 -8.41
CA ALA A 134 -12.21 5.24 -7.42
C ALA A 134 -10.74 5.30 -7.88
N ALA A 135 -10.22 4.24 -8.49
CA ALA A 135 -8.86 4.21 -9.03
C ALA A 135 -8.70 5.16 -10.22
N GLU A 136 -9.68 5.20 -11.13
CA GLU A 136 -9.68 6.12 -12.27
C GLU A 136 -9.67 7.60 -11.85
N LYS A 137 -10.44 7.93 -10.81
CA LYS A 137 -10.51 9.30 -10.29
C LYS A 137 -9.28 9.65 -9.46
N GLY A 138 -8.75 8.70 -8.69
CA GLY A 138 -7.73 8.94 -7.69
C GLY A 138 -8.24 9.78 -6.50
N LEU A 139 -7.32 10.14 -5.61
CA LEU A 139 -7.63 11.05 -4.50
C LEU A 139 -7.63 12.51 -4.99
N THR A 140 -8.76 13.18 -4.82
CA THR A 140 -8.93 14.62 -5.10
C THR A 140 -8.77 15.48 -3.85
N HIS A 141 -8.87 14.88 -2.67
CA HIS A 141 -8.67 15.54 -1.38
C HIS A 141 -7.64 14.75 -0.58
N ALA A 142 -6.75 15.47 0.11
CA ALA A 142 -5.76 14.84 0.98
C ALA A 142 -6.49 14.15 2.15
N PRO A 143 -6.17 12.87 2.46
CA PRO A 143 -6.67 12.22 3.65
C PRO A 143 -6.26 13.00 4.90
N VAL A 144 -7.20 13.21 5.83
CA VAL A 144 -6.91 13.89 7.11
C VAL A 144 -6.85 12.84 8.21
N PHE A 145 -5.69 12.71 8.83
CA PHE A 145 -5.46 11.84 9.98
C PHE A 145 -5.34 12.72 11.22
N GLY A 146 -6.36 12.73 12.08
CA GLY A 146 -6.46 13.67 13.20
C GLY A 146 -7.51 13.25 14.22
N GLY A 147 -7.48 13.89 15.40
CA GLY A 147 -8.51 13.68 16.42
C GLY A 147 -9.78 14.48 16.13
N TYR A 148 -10.91 14.04 16.68
CA TYR A 148 -12.15 14.84 16.68
C TYR A 148 -11.94 16.26 17.21
N LEU A 149 -11.00 16.44 18.14
CA LEU A 149 -10.70 17.71 18.79
C LEU A 149 -9.94 18.68 17.87
N ASP A 150 -9.30 18.18 16.82
CA ASP A 150 -8.47 18.98 15.92
C ASP A 150 -9.27 19.53 14.72
N GLU A 151 -10.46 18.98 14.45
CA GLU A 151 -11.31 19.42 13.34
C GLU A 151 -12.27 20.54 13.78
N VAL A 152 -11.80 21.79 13.77
CA VAL A 152 -12.66 22.97 13.89
C VAL A 152 -13.08 23.43 12.49
N ARG A 153 -14.37 23.31 12.17
CA ARG A 153 -14.93 23.83 10.92
C ARG A 153 -15.57 25.19 11.17
N LEU A 154 -15.24 26.15 10.31
CA LEU A 154 -15.94 27.43 10.23
C LEU A 154 -16.99 27.30 9.14
N ASP A 155 -18.19 26.87 9.53
CA ASP A 155 -19.33 26.82 8.64
C ASP A 155 -19.98 28.22 8.55
N ARG A 156 -20.52 28.59 7.40
CA ARG A 156 -21.32 29.82 7.25
C ARG A 156 -22.69 29.56 7.88
N GLU A 157 -23.14 30.46 8.75
CA GLU A 157 -24.55 30.55 9.18
C GLU A 157 -25.48 30.86 8.00
#